data_AF-A0A2M7FVN2-F1
#
_entry.id   AF-A0A2M7FVN2-F1
#
_cell.length_a   1.000
_cell.length_b   1.000
_cell.length_c   1.000
_cell.angle_alpha   90.00
_cell.angle_beta   90.00
_cell.angle_gamma   90.00
#
_symmetry.space_group_name_H-M   'P 1'
#
loop_
_entity.id
_entity.type
_entity.pdbx_description
1 polymer ?
#
loop_
_entity_poly.entity_id
_entity_poly.type
_entity_poly.pdbx_seq_one_letter_code
_entity_poly.pdbx_strand_id
1 'polypeptide(L)' 'MTAIAPFIAANVDAAAADPALHLEIHFKVMRLLQDKPDMSQRQMAKALGLSLGKTNYCVQALLAKGWLKLQNFSGNTN' A
#
# COMPACT_ATOMS: atom_id res chain seq x y z
N MET A 1 10.63 -33.74 -5.41
CA MET A 1 10.68 -32.98 -6.68
C MET A 1 9.30 -32.40 -6.93
N THR A 2 9.08 -31.14 -6.58
CA THR A 2 7.93 -30.35 -7.02
C THR A 2 8.34 -28.88 -6.96
N ALA A 3 8.88 -28.40 -8.07
CA ALA A 3 9.14 -26.97 -8.25
C ALA A 3 7.79 -26.28 -8.40
N ILE A 4 7.46 -25.42 -7.44
CA ILE A 4 6.29 -24.54 -7.51
C ILE A 4 6.58 -23.52 -8.61
N ALA A 5 5.74 -23.51 -9.64
CA ALA A 5 5.85 -22.58 -10.76
C ALA A 5 5.83 -21.13 -10.25
N PRO A 6 6.60 -20.21 -10.86
CA PRO A 6 6.47 -18.80 -10.54
C PRO A 6 5.07 -18.31 -10.96
N PHE A 7 4.32 -17.79 -10.00
CA PHE A 7 3.11 -17.02 -10.26
C PHE A 7 3.51 -15.73 -10.98
N ILE A 8 3.58 -15.78 -12.31
CA ILE A 8 3.70 -14.58 -13.13
C ILE A 8 2.34 -13.89 -13.05
N ALA A 9 2.26 -12.90 -12.16
CA ALA A 9 1.19 -11.91 -12.18
C ALA A 9 1.27 -11.18 -13.53
N ALA A 10 0.32 -11.49 -14.40
CA ALA A 10 0.10 -10.80 -15.65
C ALA A 10 0.05 -9.27 -15.44
N ASN A 11 0.73 -8.56 -16.32
CA ASN A 11 0.64 -7.12 -16.59
C ASN A 11 -0.54 -6.39 -15.92
N VAL A 12 -0.28 -5.68 -14.81
CA VAL A 12 -1.22 -4.68 -14.28
C VAL A 12 -0.55 -3.33 -13.98
N ASP A 13 0.64 -3.08 -14.54
CA ASP A 13 1.47 -1.92 -14.18
C ASP A 13 1.89 -1.05 -15.37
N ALA A 14 1.21 -1.17 -16.52
CA ALA A 14 1.36 -0.23 -17.64
C ALA A 14 0.85 1.20 -17.32
N ALA A 15 0.33 1.45 -16.11
CA ALA A 15 -0.09 2.76 -15.63
C ALA A 15 0.92 3.43 -14.68
N ALA A 16 2.16 2.92 -14.58
CA ALA A 16 3.22 3.50 -13.75
C ALA A 16 3.90 4.77 -14.36
N ALA A 17 3.28 5.42 -15.34
CA ALA A 17 3.87 6.57 -16.05
C ALA A 17 3.12 7.90 -15.86
N ASP A 18 2.13 7.98 -14.97
CA ASP A 18 1.44 9.23 -14.67
C ASP A 18 1.76 9.73 -13.24
N PRO A 19 2.67 10.72 -13.08
CA PRO A 19 3.06 11.22 -11.76
C PRO A 19 1.88 11.86 -11.00
N ALA A 20 0.84 12.33 -11.70
CA ALA A 20 -0.34 12.92 -11.08
C ALA A 20 -1.19 11.88 -10.33
N LEU A 21 -1.37 10.69 -10.93
CA LEU A 21 -2.17 9.60 -10.34
C LEU A 21 -1.54 9.09 -9.02
N HIS A 22 -0.21 9.08 -8.94
CA HIS A 22 0.49 8.69 -7.72
C HIS A 22 0.30 9.71 -6.59
N LEU A 23 0.30 11.01 -6.91
CA LEU A 23 0.04 12.07 -5.94
C LEU A 23 -1.39 12.02 -5.38
N GLU A 24 -2.38 11.76 -6.23
CA GLU A 24 -3.77 11.61 -5.78
C GLU A 24 -3.95 10.43 -4.83
N ILE A 25 -3.35 9.28 -5.15
CA ILE A 25 -3.39 8.10 -4.28
C ILE A 25 -2.72 8.39 -2.94
N HIS A 26 -1.53 9.01 -2.96
CA HIS A 26 -0.83 9.43 -1.75
C HIS A 26 -1.69 10.33 -0.86
N PHE A 27 -2.34 11.32 -1.46
CA PHE A 27 -3.20 12.26 -0.73
C PHE A 27 -4.40 11.54 -0.09
N LYS A 28 -5.05 10.65 -0.84
CA LYS A 28 -6.17 9.84 -0.34
C LYS A 28 -5.74 8.92 0.80
N VAL A 29 -4.57 8.29 0.71
CA VAL A 29 -4.00 7.45 1.78
C VAL A 29 -3.78 8.26 3.05
N MET A 30 -3.12 9.42 2.95
CA MET A 30 -2.86 10.27 4.12
C MET A 30 -4.15 10.78 4.75
N ARG A 31 -5.15 11.16 3.93
CA ARG A 31 -6.46 11.60 4.44
C ARG A 31 -7.21 10.48 5.16
N LEU A 32 -7.20 9.26 4.62
CA LEU A 32 -7.81 8.10 5.27
C LEU A 32 -7.12 7.77 6.60
N LEU A 33 -5.79 7.85 6.67
CA LEU A 33 -5.03 7.64 7.90
C LEU A 33 -5.22 8.77 8.92
N GLN A 34 -5.44 10.01 8.46
CA GLN A 34 -5.78 11.12 9.33
C GLN A 34 -7.13 10.89 10.02
N ASP A 35 -8.12 10.40 9.28
CA ASP A 35 -9.46 10.12 9.83
C ASP A 35 -9.50 8.82 10.66
N LYS A 36 -8.69 7.81 10.30
CA LYS A 36 -8.60 6.51 10.97
C LYS A 36 -7.15 6.01 11.03
N PRO A 37 -6.37 6.39 12.05
CA PRO A 37 -4.95 6.03 12.14
C PRO A 37 -4.72 4.52 12.34
N ASP A 38 -5.69 3.80 12.91
CA ASP A 38 -5.59 2.36 13.19
C ASP A 38 -5.98 1.48 11.99
N MET A 39 -6.13 2.08 10.80
CA MET A 39 -6.53 1.36 9.60
C MET A 39 -5.44 0.41 9.11
N SER A 40 -5.79 -0.86 8.92
CA SER A 40 -4.90 -1.83 8.29
C SER A 40 -4.71 -1.57 6.79
N GLN A 41 -3.57 -2.00 6.24
CA GLN A 41 -3.31 -1.91 4.79
C GLN A 41 -4.40 -2.59 3.94
N ARG A 42 -5.00 -3.68 4.43
CA ARG A 42 -6.11 -4.37 3.72
C ARG A 42 -7.40 -3.54 3.70
N GLN A 43 -7.72 -2.84 4.79
CA GLN A 43 -8.86 -1.93 4.83
C GLN A 43 -8.63 -0.73 3.93
N MET A 44 -7.41 -0.20 3.91
CA MET A 44 -7.01 0.90 3.03
C MET A 44 -7.13 0.53 1.55
N ALA A 45 -6.69 -0.68 1.17
CA ALA A 45 -6.84 -1.21 -0.18
C ALA A 45 -8.32 -1.25 -0.62
N LYS A 46 -9.21 -1.74 0.26
CA LYS A 46 -10.66 -1.76 0.01
C LYS A 46 -11.26 -0.36 -0.11
N ALA A 47 -10.87 0.56 0.77
CA ALA A 47 -11.36 1.94 0.76
C ALA A 47 -10.93 2.72 -0.49
N LEU A 48 -9.76 2.42 -1.03
CA LEU A 48 -9.20 3.08 -2.22
C LEU A 48 -9.52 2.36 -3.53
N GLY A 49 -10.12 1.17 -3.49
CA GLY A 49 -10.32 0.33 -4.68
C GLY A 49 -9.00 -0.16 -5.31
N LEU A 50 -7.94 -0.26 -4.50
CA LEU A 50 -6.61 -0.68 -4.94
C LEU A 50 -6.35 -2.13 -4.58
N SER A 51 -5.40 -2.74 -5.30
CA SER A 51 -4.86 -4.03 -4.87
C SER A 51 -4.05 -3.86 -3.59
N LEU A 52 -3.93 -4.95 -2.81
CA LEU A 52 -3.10 -4.94 -1.61
C LEU A 52 -1.62 -4.61 -1.93
N GLY A 53 -1.11 -5.11 -3.06
CA GLY A 53 0.26 -4.83 -3.51
C GLY A 53 0.51 -3.36 -3.83
N LYS A 54 -0.40 -2.71 -4.58
CA LYS A 54 -0.31 -1.27 -4.89
C LYS A 54 -0.43 -0.42 -3.62
N THR A 55 -1.30 -0.82 -2.70
CA THR A 55 -1.45 -0.17 -1.39
C THR A 55 -0.16 -0.28 -0.57
N ASN A 56 0.44 -1.47 -0.50
CA ASN A 56 1.72 -1.67 0.19
C ASN A 56 2.85 -0.83 -0.43
N TYR A 57 2.98 -0.83 -1.76
CA TYR A 57 3.96 0.01 -2.46
C TYR A 57 3.79 1.50 -2.12
N CYS A 58 2.55 2.01 -2.18
CA CYS A 58 2.22 3.39 -1.85
C CYS A 58 2.59 3.73 -0.39
N VAL A 59 2.23 2.88 0.57
CA VAL A 59 2.56 3.10 1.99
C VAL A 59 4.08 3.12 2.19
N GLN A 60 4.81 2.19 1.58
CA GLN A 60 6.26 2.15 1.66
C GLN A 60 6.93 3.36 0.99
N ALA A 61 6.39 3.84 -0.14
CA ALA A 61 6.88 5.05 -0.78
C ALA A 61 6.69 6.29 0.10
N LEU A 62 5.56 6.40 0.80
CA LEU A 62 5.30 7.47 1.77
C LEU A 62 6.19 7.38 3.02
N LEU A 63 6.47 6.16 3.49
CA LEU A 63 7.41 5.91 4.58
C LEU A 63 8.84 6.29 4.21
N ALA A 64 9.30 5.88 3.03
CA ALA A 64 10.63 6.23 2.52
C ALA A 64 10.82 7.74 2.36
N LYS A 65 9.75 8.47 2.07
CA LYS A 65 9.75 9.95 2.02
C LYS A 65 9.69 10.61 3.39
N GLY A 66 9.39 9.86 4.46
CA GLY A 66 9.22 10.38 5.83
C GLY A 66 7.85 10.99 6.12
N TRP A 67 6.84 10.73 5.26
CA TRP A 67 5.51 11.35 5.36
C TRP A 67 4.56 10.52 6.22
N LEU A 68 4.89 9.23 6.40
CA LEU A 68 4.22 8.35 7.34
C LEU A 68 5.24 7.90 8.40
N LYS A 69 4.73 7.62 9.60
CA LYS A 69 5.49 6.95 10.66
C LYS A 69 4.70 5.74 11.09
N LEU A 70 5.24 4.55 10.85
CA LEU A 70 4.69 3.34 11.46
C LEU A 70 4.94 3.42 12.97
N GLN A 71 3.89 3.23 13.77
CA GLN A 71 4.10 2.91 15.17
C GLN A 71 4.73 1.51 15.24
N ASN A 72 5.70 1.34 16.14
CA ASN A 72 6.26 0.03 16.43
C ASN A 72 5.14 -0.85 17.01
N PHE A 73 4.61 -1.76 16.19
CA PHE A 73 3.74 -2.84 16.64
C PHE A 73 4.60 -3.90 17.34
N SER A 74 5.27 -3.57 18.45
CA SER A 74 6.03 -4.56 19.24
C SER A 74 5.16 -5.33 20.25
N GLY A 75 3.83 -5.18 20.18
CA GLY A 75 2.87 -5.74 21.14
C GLY A 75 2.00 -6.87 20.61
N ASN A 76 2.40 -7.57 19.54
CA ASN A 76 1.65 -8.76 19.11
C ASN A 76 2.19 -10.02 19.79
N THR A 77 1.69 -10.32 20.99
CA THR A 77 1.70 -11.67 21.54
C THR A 77 0.77 -12.52 20.67
N ASN A 78 1.33 -13.29 19.74
CA ASN A 78 0.67 -14.50 19.24
C ASN A 78 0.82 -15.59 20.29
#